data_AF-A0A7J8XK77-F1
#
_entry.id   AF-A0A7J8XK77-F1
#
_cell.length_a   1.000
_cell.length_b   1.000
_cell.length_c   1.000
_cell.angle_alpha   90.00
_cell.angle_beta   90.00
_cell.angle_gamma   90.00
#
_symmetry.space_group_name_H-M   'P 1'
#
loop_
_entity.id
_entity.type
_entity.pdbx_description
1 polymer ?
#
loop_
_entity_poly.entity_id
_entity_poly.type
_entity_poly.pdbx_seq_one_letter_code
_entity_poly.pdbx_strand_id
1 'polypeptide(L)'
;MFWLPAGSDWGDRLASEPGTGHLNPLNPKTYQVLKNVIRDVSILFPETFYHGGADEIVPGCWKADPTIQSFIANGGTLSQLLETFVNSTLPYILSLNRTVVYWEDVLLDGIVKVDSSFLPKEHTILQTWNNGTNNTKRIVEAGYRVIVSSSEVYYLDCGHGDFLGNDSQYDQQAGGESLNGGSWCGPFKTWQTIYDYDITYGLSEDEAKLVLGGEVALWSEQADPTVLDARIWPRTSAMAETLWSGNRDEYGKKRSAEATDRLNEWRYRMVSRGVKAEPIQPLWCVRNPGMCNAVESS
;
A
#
# COMPACT_ATOMS: atom_id res chain seq x y z
N MET A 1 -6.90 17.24 19.89
CA MET A 1 -8.14 17.28 19.08
C MET A 1 -8.47 15.84 18.75
N PHE A 2 -9.73 15.41 18.84
CA PHE A 2 -10.09 14.04 18.47
C PHE A 2 -10.10 13.93 16.94
N TRP A 3 -9.63 12.81 16.39
CA TRP A 3 -9.33 12.65 14.96
C TRP A 3 -10.58 12.72 14.06
N LEU A 4 -11.73 12.34 14.60
CA LEU A 4 -13.06 12.51 13.98
C LEU A 4 -14.01 13.16 14.99
N PRO A 5 -14.08 14.51 15.04
CA PRO A 5 -14.91 15.23 16.02
C PRO A 5 -16.35 14.70 16.13
N ALA A 6 -16.91 14.69 17.33
CA ALA A 6 -18.27 14.17 17.53
C ALA A 6 -19.29 14.96 16.69
N GLY A 7 -20.07 14.25 15.87
CA GLY A 7 -21.08 14.85 15.00
C GLY A 7 -20.54 15.49 13.72
N SER A 8 -19.25 15.32 13.40
CA SER A 8 -18.69 15.72 12.09
C SER A 8 -18.85 14.63 11.04
N ASP A 9 -19.06 15.03 9.79
CA ASP A 9 -19.03 14.09 8.65
C ASP A 9 -17.59 13.59 8.39
N TRP A 10 -17.44 12.44 7.72
CA TRP A 10 -16.12 11.88 7.37
C TRP A 10 -15.24 12.83 6.55
N GLY A 11 -15.87 13.73 5.78
CA GLY A 11 -15.17 14.77 5.01
C GLY A 11 -14.47 15.81 5.88
N ASP A 12 -14.90 15.98 7.13
CA ASP A 12 -14.37 16.95 8.09
C ASP A 12 -13.40 16.32 9.10
N ARG A 13 -13.07 15.04 8.92
CA ARG A 13 -12.07 14.35 9.74
C ARG A 13 -10.71 15.05 9.68
N LEU A 14 -9.92 14.84 10.72
CA LEU A 14 -8.58 15.41 10.86
C LEU A 14 -7.47 14.40 10.56
N ALA A 15 -7.81 13.12 10.46
CA ALA A 15 -6.94 12.04 9.99
C ALA A 15 -7.80 10.88 9.47
N SER A 16 -7.24 10.01 8.63
CA SER A 16 -7.90 8.76 8.23
C SER A 16 -7.98 7.75 9.37
N GLU A 17 -7.12 7.88 10.39
CA GLU A 17 -7.08 7.05 11.59
C GLU A 17 -6.66 7.84 12.85
N PRO A 18 -6.79 7.31 14.07
CA PRO A 18 -6.39 8.01 15.29
C PRO A 18 -4.90 8.31 15.34
N GLY A 19 -4.55 9.59 15.49
CA GLY A 19 -3.16 10.05 15.51
C GLY A 19 -2.95 11.22 14.57
N THR A 20 -3.69 12.32 14.77
CA THR A 20 -3.70 13.44 13.83
C THR A 20 -2.34 14.15 13.74
N GLY A 21 -1.89 14.44 12.53
CA GLY A 21 -0.79 15.37 12.31
C GLY A 21 -0.27 15.38 10.88
N HIS A 22 -0.39 16.53 10.22
CA HIS A 22 0.30 16.81 8.97
C HIS A 22 1.38 17.87 9.21
N LEU A 23 2.50 17.75 8.50
CA LEU A 23 3.50 18.81 8.47
C LEU A 23 2.87 20.08 7.88
N ASN A 24 3.26 21.24 8.41
CA ASN A 24 2.82 22.53 7.87
C ASN A 24 3.81 22.98 6.76
N PRO A 25 3.40 22.99 5.47
CA PRO A 25 4.30 23.33 4.35
C PRO A 25 4.64 24.83 4.27
N LEU A 26 3.90 25.70 4.98
CA LEU A 26 4.15 27.14 5.02
C LEU A 26 5.21 27.53 6.06
N ASN A 27 5.59 26.61 6.96
CA ASN A 27 6.60 26.87 7.97
C ASN A 27 8.01 26.52 7.42
N PRO A 28 8.92 27.50 7.23
CA PRO A 28 10.25 27.23 6.67
C PRO A 28 11.09 26.26 7.52
N LYS A 29 10.86 26.22 8.84
CA LYS A 29 11.58 25.31 9.76
C LYS A 29 11.24 23.84 9.51
N THR A 30 10.07 23.54 8.95
CA THR A 30 9.68 22.19 8.51
C THR A 30 10.77 21.61 7.59
N TYR A 31 11.21 22.40 6.60
CA TYR A 31 12.19 21.94 5.62
C TYR A 31 13.62 21.86 6.16
N GLN A 32 13.95 22.61 7.20
CA GLN A 32 15.23 22.44 7.89
C GLN A 32 15.31 21.05 8.54
N VAL A 33 14.24 20.65 9.25
CA VAL A 33 14.16 19.34 9.89
C VAL A 33 14.11 18.23 8.84
N LEU A 34 13.22 18.34 7.85
CA LEU A 34 13.07 17.33 6.80
C LEU A 34 14.36 17.09 6.04
N LYS A 35 15.09 18.13 5.63
CA LYS A 35 16.35 17.96 4.89
C LYS A 35 17.42 17.27 5.75
N ASN A 36 17.47 17.57 7.05
CA ASN A 36 18.37 16.85 7.96
C ASN A 36 18.00 15.36 8.06
N VAL A 37 16.71 15.04 8.22
CA VAL A 37 16.25 13.64 8.28
C VAL A 37 16.50 12.90 6.96
N ILE A 38 16.12 13.49 5.82
CA ILE A 38 16.34 12.93 4.49
C ILE A 38 17.83 12.64 4.27
N ARG A 39 18.71 13.57 4.65
CA ARG A 39 20.16 13.40 4.55
C ARG A 39 20.64 12.24 5.41
N ASP A 40 20.24 12.20 6.68
CA ASP A 40 20.73 11.19 7.62
C ASP A 40 20.24 9.79 7.22
N VAL A 41 18.98 9.65 6.79
CA VAL A 41 18.45 8.41 6.20
C VAL A 41 19.23 8.03 4.93
N SER A 42 19.48 8.99 4.04
CA SER A 42 20.24 8.73 2.81
C SER A 42 21.71 8.34 3.05
N ILE A 43 22.28 8.67 4.21
CA ILE A 43 23.62 8.22 4.60
C ILE A 43 23.58 6.77 5.11
N LEU A 44 22.54 6.41 5.85
CA LEU A 44 22.37 5.08 6.44
C LEU A 44 22.00 4.02 5.40
N PHE A 45 21.19 4.39 4.39
CA PHE A 45 20.65 3.48 3.39
C PHE A 45 21.30 3.74 2.01
N PRO A 46 22.10 2.81 1.46
CA PRO A 46 22.84 3.01 0.22
C PRO A 46 21.94 2.98 -1.04
N GLU A 47 20.69 2.54 -0.93
CA GLU A 47 19.77 2.30 -2.05
C GLU A 47 19.47 3.56 -2.85
N THR A 48 19.46 3.46 -4.19
CA THR A 48 19.23 4.60 -5.09
C THR A 48 17.81 5.17 -5.05
N PHE A 49 16.92 4.59 -4.25
CA PHE A 49 15.53 5.02 -4.11
C PHE A 49 15.30 5.68 -2.75
N TYR A 50 14.44 6.68 -2.71
CA TYR A 50 13.96 7.28 -1.47
C TYR A 50 12.43 7.35 -1.53
N HIS A 51 11.74 6.69 -0.61
CA HIS A 51 10.28 6.78 -0.53
C HIS A 51 9.88 8.07 0.20
N GLY A 52 9.25 9.00 -0.52
CA GLY A 52 8.83 10.31 -0.03
C GLY A 52 7.44 10.34 0.61
N GLY A 53 6.69 9.23 0.58
CA GLY A 53 5.36 9.11 1.18
C GLY A 53 4.30 9.85 0.36
N ALA A 54 3.66 10.84 0.98
CA ALA A 54 2.62 11.71 0.39
C ALA A 54 1.27 11.03 0.11
N ASP A 55 0.95 9.98 0.85
CA ASP A 55 -0.39 9.40 0.99
C ASP A 55 -1.28 10.24 1.91
N GLU A 56 -2.60 10.15 1.70
CA GLU A 56 -3.64 10.56 2.65
C GLU A 56 -3.49 11.96 3.26
N ILE A 57 -3.30 12.98 2.41
CA ILE A 57 -3.36 14.36 2.88
C ILE A 57 -4.79 14.73 3.26
N VAL A 58 -5.07 14.86 4.56
CA VAL A 58 -6.41 15.11 5.08
C VAL A 58 -6.70 16.62 5.16
N PRO A 59 -7.65 17.15 4.36
CA PRO A 59 -7.96 18.58 4.34
C PRO A 59 -8.32 19.18 5.70
N GLY A 60 -9.03 18.43 6.55
CA GLY A 60 -9.44 18.89 7.87
C GLY A 60 -8.25 19.24 8.76
N CYS A 61 -7.15 18.46 8.72
CA CYS A 61 -5.95 18.74 9.51
C CYS A 61 -5.33 20.08 9.14
N TRP A 62 -5.14 20.34 7.85
CA TRP A 62 -4.57 21.61 7.37
C TRP A 62 -5.51 22.78 7.59
N LYS A 63 -6.82 22.59 7.38
CA LYS A 63 -7.83 23.63 7.65
C LYS A 63 -7.96 23.98 9.13
N ALA A 64 -7.44 23.16 10.05
CA ALA A 64 -7.38 23.49 11.48
C ALA A 64 -6.21 24.41 11.86
N ASP A 65 -5.19 24.55 11.00
CA ASP A 65 -4.02 25.40 11.27
C ASP A 65 -4.28 26.88 10.90
N PRO A 66 -4.11 27.85 11.82
CA PRO A 66 -4.41 29.26 11.55
C PRO A 66 -3.60 29.90 10.41
N THR A 67 -2.36 29.45 10.20
CA THR A 67 -1.49 29.96 9.13
C THR A 67 -1.96 29.47 7.77
N ILE A 68 -2.41 28.22 7.70
CA ILE A 68 -2.98 27.64 6.48
C ILE A 68 -4.37 28.23 6.21
N GLN A 69 -5.21 28.43 7.23
CA GLN A 69 -6.48 29.16 7.08
C GLN A 69 -6.27 30.53 6.44
N SER A 70 -5.27 31.28 6.91
CA SER A 70 -4.92 32.59 6.37
C SER A 70 -4.42 32.49 4.92
N PHE A 71 -3.63 31.47 4.58
CA PHE A 71 -3.18 31.22 3.20
C PHE A 71 -4.35 30.93 2.25
N ILE A 72 -5.30 30.08 2.66
CA ILE A 72 -6.50 29.75 1.88
C ILE A 72 -7.40 30.97 1.73
N ALA A 73 -7.60 31.76 2.79
CA ALA A 73 -8.38 33.00 2.75
C ALA A 73 -7.82 34.03 1.76
N ASN A 74 -6.51 33.98 1.50
CA ASN A 74 -5.81 34.82 0.52
C ASN A 74 -5.75 34.19 -0.90
N GLY A 75 -6.57 33.17 -1.18
CA GLY A 75 -6.69 32.54 -2.50
C GLY A 75 -5.76 31.35 -2.74
N GLY A 76 -5.01 30.91 -1.72
CA GLY A 76 -4.21 29.69 -1.79
C GLY A 76 -5.07 28.41 -1.80
N THR A 77 -4.55 27.32 -2.36
CA THR A 77 -5.23 26.02 -2.39
C THR A 77 -4.48 24.96 -1.58
N LEU A 78 -5.17 23.89 -1.17
CA LEU A 78 -4.51 22.77 -0.48
C LEU A 78 -3.50 22.07 -1.40
N SER A 79 -3.79 21.95 -2.70
CA SER A 79 -2.83 21.45 -3.69
C SER A 79 -1.54 22.27 -3.72
N GLN A 80 -1.62 23.61 -3.64
CA GLN A 80 -0.44 24.46 -3.59
C GLN A 80 0.42 24.24 -2.33
N LEU A 81 -0.19 23.81 -1.22
CA LEU A 81 0.56 23.42 -0.01
C LEU A 81 1.36 22.14 -0.27
N LEU A 82 0.75 21.13 -0.90
CA LEU A 82 1.44 19.89 -1.26
C LEU A 82 2.51 20.14 -2.34
N GLU A 83 2.24 20.99 -3.33
CA GLU A 83 3.23 21.43 -4.32
C GLU A 83 4.42 22.13 -3.66
N THR A 84 4.17 22.99 -2.66
CA THR A 84 5.23 23.65 -1.89
C THR A 84 6.10 22.63 -1.16
N PHE A 85 5.47 21.60 -0.58
CA PHE A 85 6.20 20.51 0.07
C PHE A 85 7.07 19.75 -0.94
N VAL A 86 6.47 19.26 -2.04
CA VAL A 86 7.17 18.49 -3.09
C VAL A 86 8.29 19.31 -3.71
N ASN A 87 8.05 20.57 -4.09
CA ASN A 87 9.06 21.45 -4.68
C ASN A 87 10.21 21.78 -3.71
N SER A 88 9.98 21.66 -2.40
CA SER A 88 11.02 21.89 -1.38
C SER A 88 11.85 20.64 -1.07
N THR A 89 11.25 19.45 -1.17
CA THR A 89 11.90 18.17 -0.81
C THR A 89 12.46 17.42 -2.01
N LEU A 90 11.74 17.36 -3.13
CA LEU A 90 12.13 16.57 -4.30
C LEU A 90 13.49 17.01 -4.86
N PRO A 91 13.76 18.29 -5.15
CA PRO A 91 15.09 18.68 -5.66
C PRO A 91 16.24 18.33 -4.71
N TYR A 92 15.97 18.29 -3.39
CA TYR A 92 16.96 17.88 -2.40
C TYR A 92 17.19 16.37 -2.42
N ILE A 93 16.15 15.56 -2.56
CA ILE A 93 16.27 14.11 -2.74
C ILE A 93 17.09 13.81 -4.02
N LEU A 94 16.80 14.52 -5.12
CA LEU A 94 17.53 14.34 -6.38
C LEU A 94 19.00 14.75 -6.28
N SER A 95 19.33 15.81 -5.52
CA SER A 95 20.73 16.23 -5.31
C SER A 95 21.56 15.21 -4.51
N LEU A 96 20.89 14.27 -3.82
CA LEU A 96 21.51 13.13 -3.17
C LEU A 96 21.61 11.89 -4.10
N ASN A 97 21.41 12.08 -5.41
CA ASN A 97 21.40 11.03 -6.44
C ASN A 97 20.37 9.92 -6.16
N ARG A 98 19.20 10.28 -5.62
CA ARG A 98 18.10 9.34 -5.38
C ARG A 98 16.98 9.54 -6.41
N THR A 99 16.32 8.46 -6.80
CA THR A 99 15.02 8.46 -7.47
C THR A 99 13.93 8.43 -6.40
N VAL A 100 12.92 9.29 -6.51
CA VAL A 100 11.85 9.33 -5.50
C VAL A 100 10.75 8.32 -5.83
N VAL A 101 10.21 7.69 -4.79
CA VAL A 101 8.95 6.95 -4.85
C VAL A 101 7.91 7.71 -4.03
N TYR A 102 6.71 7.89 -4.56
CA TYR A 102 5.58 8.45 -3.82
C TYR A 102 4.39 7.50 -3.90
N TRP A 103 3.52 7.54 -2.89
CA TRP A 103 2.20 6.97 -3.02
C TRP A 103 1.40 7.71 -4.10
N GLU A 104 0.50 6.99 -4.78
CA GLU A 104 -0.23 7.51 -5.93
C GLU A 104 -1.09 8.74 -5.65
N ASP A 105 -1.51 8.96 -4.39
CA ASP A 105 -2.32 10.09 -3.93
C ASP A 105 -1.77 11.42 -4.38
N VAL A 106 -0.42 11.56 -4.37
CA VAL A 106 0.28 12.78 -4.79
C VAL A 106 -0.14 13.23 -6.18
N LEU A 107 -0.57 12.32 -7.05
CA LEU A 107 -1.04 12.58 -8.41
C LEU A 107 -2.54 12.34 -8.58
N LEU A 108 -3.07 11.29 -7.96
CA LEU A 108 -4.41 10.76 -8.28
C LEU A 108 -5.51 11.19 -7.32
N ASP A 109 -5.19 11.78 -6.16
CA ASP A 109 -6.21 12.18 -5.19
C ASP A 109 -7.23 13.18 -5.78
N GLY A 110 -8.46 13.09 -5.28
CA GLY A 110 -9.58 13.89 -5.76
C GLY A 110 -9.58 15.33 -5.25
N ILE A 111 -8.90 15.62 -4.14
CA ILE A 111 -8.99 16.89 -3.41
C ILE A 111 -7.63 17.59 -3.33
N VAL A 112 -6.58 16.88 -2.91
CA VAL A 112 -5.24 17.40 -2.68
C VAL A 112 -4.23 16.56 -3.45
N LYS A 113 -3.85 17.07 -4.61
CA LYS A 113 -2.82 16.49 -5.46
C LYS A 113 -1.91 17.56 -6.03
N VAL A 114 -0.81 17.12 -6.61
CA VAL A 114 0.22 17.92 -7.26
C VAL A 114 0.01 17.89 -8.77
N ASP A 115 0.19 19.03 -9.42
CA ASP A 115 0.24 19.07 -10.89
C ASP A 115 1.43 18.25 -11.39
N SER A 116 1.22 17.47 -12.46
CA SER A 116 2.25 16.57 -12.99
C SER A 116 3.56 17.26 -13.41
N SER A 117 3.55 18.58 -13.67
CA SER A 117 4.75 19.37 -13.95
C SER A 117 5.74 19.42 -12.78
N PHE A 118 5.30 19.19 -11.54
CA PHE A 118 6.17 19.10 -10.36
C PHE A 118 6.74 17.70 -10.12
N LEU A 119 6.31 16.70 -10.90
CA LEU A 119 6.68 15.29 -10.75
C LEU A 119 7.36 14.80 -12.05
N PRO A 120 8.66 15.12 -12.26
CA PRO A 120 9.39 14.66 -13.44
C PRO A 120 9.44 13.12 -13.51
N LYS A 121 8.98 12.56 -14.63
CA LYS A 121 8.76 11.10 -14.82
C LYS A 121 10.07 10.31 -14.74
N GLU A 122 11.17 10.90 -15.21
CA GLU A 122 12.51 10.31 -15.17
C GLU A 122 13.01 10.06 -13.73
N HIS A 123 12.51 10.83 -12.77
CA HIS A 123 12.97 10.81 -11.38
C HIS A 123 11.88 10.40 -10.38
N THR A 124 10.66 10.15 -10.84
CA THR A 124 9.50 9.81 -10.01
C THR A 124 8.97 8.42 -10.37
N ILE A 125 8.76 7.60 -9.35
CA ILE A 125 8.02 6.34 -9.42
C ILE A 125 6.79 6.51 -8.51
N LEU A 126 5.64 5.98 -8.93
CA LEU A 126 4.44 5.99 -8.11
C LEU A 126 4.12 4.58 -7.60
N GLN A 127 3.71 4.46 -6.35
CA GLN A 127 3.26 3.20 -5.75
C GLN A 127 1.74 3.22 -5.63
N THR A 128 1.06 2.27 -6.29
CA THR A 128 -0.41 2.19 -6.30
C THR A 128 -0.92 1.38 -5.14
N TRP A 129 -2.06 1.76 -4.57
CA TRP A 129 -2.69 0.99 -3.50
C TRP A 129 -4.22 0.99 -3.53
N ASN A 130 -4.85 1.91 -4.27
CA ASN A 130 -6.29 1.96 -4.46
C ASN A 130 -6.73 1.56 -5.87
N ASN A 131 -7.99 1.17 -6.00
CA ASN A 131 -8.68 0.89 -7.27
C ASN A 131 -7.92 -0.07 -8.22
N GLY A 132 -7.17 -1.03 -7.68
CA GLY A 132 -6.49 -2.10 -8.41
C GLY A 132 -5.82 -1.71 -9.72
N THR A 133 -6.22 -2.43 -10.77
CA THR A 133 -5.69 -2.26 -12.13
C THR A 133 -6.06 -0.91 -12.74
N ASN A 134 -7.14 -0.27 -12.30
CA ASN A 134 -7.58 1.02 -12.85
C ASN A 134 -6.63 2.15 -12.49
N ASN A 135 -6.19 2.26 -11.24
CA ASN A 135 -5.19 3.28 -10.90
C ASN A 135 -3.82 2.95 -11.51
N THR A 136 -3.45 1.66 -11.55
CA THR A 136 -2.24 1.22 -12.25
C THR A 136 -2.24 1.69 -13.70
N LYS A 137 -3.35 1.49 -14.43
CA LYS A 137 -3.58 1.98 -15.79
C LYS A 137 -3.44 3.50 -15.90
N ARG A 138 -4.08 4.26 -15.01
CA ARG A 138 -4.00 5.74 -15.01
C ARG A 138 -2.56 6.25 -14.84
N ILE A 139 -1.76 5.60 -14.01
CA ILE A 139 -0.37 5.99 -13.76
C ILE A 139 0.52 5.72 -14.97
N VAL A 140 0.42 4.53 -15.56
CA VAL A 140 1.22 4.17 -16.74
C VAL A 140 0.77 4.94 -17.99
N GLU A 141 -0.52 5.25 -18.14
CA GLU A 141 -1.04 6.14 -19.20
C GLU A 141 -0.49 7.57 -19.05
N ALA A 142 -0.31 8.04 -17.82
CA ALA A 142 0.37 9.30 -17.54
C ALA A 142 1.89 9.23 -17.80
N GLY A 143 2.44 8.05 -18.10
CA GLY A 143 3.84 7.82 -18.47
C GLY A 143 4.79 7.66 -17.28
N TYR A 144 4.26 7.39 -16.08
CA TYR A 144 5.06 7.12 -14.89
C TYR A 144 5.39 5.63 -14.77
N ARG A 145 6.56 5.35 -14.20
CA ARG A 145 6.88 4.02 -13.70
C ARG A 145 6.09 3.73 -12.43
N VAL A 146 5.67 2.48 -12.25
CA VAL A 146 4.78 2.10 -11.14
C VAL A 146 5.28 0.88 -10.38
N ILE A 147 5.14 0.92 -9.05
CA ILE A 147 5.20 -0.24 -8.14
C ILE A 147 3.76 -0.55 -7.74
N VAL A 148 3.31 -1.79 -7.93
CA VAL A 148 1.92 -2.16 -7.63
C VAL A 148 1.80 -2.73 -6.22
N SER A 149 1.00 -2.08 -5.38
CA SER A 149 0.67 -2.48 -4.01
C SER A 149 -0.84 -2.45 -3.76
N SER A 150 -1.65 -2.71 -4.78
CA SER A 150 -3.12 -2.67 -4.71
C SER A 150 -3.69 -3.37 -3.48
N SER A 151 -4.40 -2.63 -2.63
CA SER A 151 -4.94 -3.11 -1.35
C SER A 151 -5.95 -4.25 -1.49
N GLU A 152 -6.61 -4.39 -2.65
CA GLU A 152 -7.49 -5.52 -2.91
C GLU A 152 -6.75 -6.87 -2.96
N VAL A 153 -5.42 -6.85 -3.11
CA VAL A 153 -4.57 -8.03 -3.34
C VAL A 153 -3.36 -8.11 -2.42
N TYR A 154 -2.61 -7.01 -2.26
CA TYR A 154 -1.26 -7.01 -1.70
C TYR A 154 -1.14 -6.45 -0.28
N TYR A 155 -2.24 -6.04 0.36
CA TYR A 155 -2.23 -5.63 1.77
C TYR A 155 -2.42 -6.85 2.68
N LEU A 156 -1.42 -7.13 3.51
CA LEU A 156 -1.32 -8.33 4.34
C LEU A 156 -1.98 -8.16 5.72
N ASP A 157 -2.25 -6.93 6.12
CA ASP A 157 -2.93 -6.50 7.36
C ASP A 157 -4.46 -6.65 7.31
N CYS A 158 -5.06 -6.69 6.11
CA CYS A 158 -6.51 -6.75 5.94
C CYS A 158 -7.15 -8.01 6.55
N GLY A 159 -8.41 -7.88 6.99
CA GLY A 159 -9.21 -8.99 7.47
C GLY A 159 -9.04 -9.33 8.95
N HIS A 160 -8.41 -8.44 9.72
CA HIS A 160 -8.27 -8.54 11.18
C HIS A 160 -9.20 -7.60 11.96
N GLY A 161 -10.29 -7.19 11.30
CA GLY A 161 -11.22 -6.19 11.83
C GLY A 161 -10.62 -4.81 11.98
N ASP A 162 -11.38 -3.92 12.61
CA ASP A 162 -10.90 -2.58 12.99
C ASP A 162 -10.14 -2.64 14.33
N PHE A 163 -9.15 -1.76 14.49
CA PHE A 163 -8.39 -1.58 15.72
C PHE A 163 -8.99 -0.51 16.65
N LEU A 164 -9.96 0.27 16.15
CA LEU A 164 -10.63 1.31 16.93
C LEU A 164 -11.33 0.75 18.19
N GLY A 165 -11.24 1.51 19.28
CA GLY A 165 -11.99 1.24 20.51
C GLY A 165 -13.34 1.97 20.56
N ASN A 166 -14.26 1.48 21.39
CA ASN A 166 -15.62 2.03 21.55
C ASN A 166 -16.38 2.12 20.21
N ASP A 167 -16.39 1.02 19.49
CA ASP A 167 -17.01 0.92 18.18
C ASP A 167 -18.30 0.10 18.25
N SER A 168 -19.44 0.80 18.14
CA SER A 168 -20.77 0.18 18.21
C SER A 168 -21.10 -0.67 16.99
N GLN A 169 -20.31 -0.62 15.91
CA GLN A 169 -20.56 -1.46 14.74
C GLN A 169 -20.50 -2.95 15.07
N TYR A 170 -19.80 -3.33 16.14
CA TYR A 170 -19.69 -4.71 16.63
C TYR A 170 -20.82 -5.14 17.57
N ASP A 171 -21.69 -4.22 18.03
CA ASP A 171 -22.83 -4.55 18.90
C ASP A 171 -24.00 -5.13 18.08
N GLN A 172 -23.77 -6.30 17.47
CA GLN A 172 -24.73 -6.98 16.61
C GLN A 172 -24.95 -8.43 17.08
N GLN A 173 -25.89 -8.62 18.01
CA GLN A 173 -26.14 -9.91 18.68
C GLN A 173 -26.58 -11.04 17.72
N ALA A 174 -27.21 -10.72 16.60
CA ALA A 174 -27.69 -11.69 15.63
C ALA A 174 -26.59 -12.17 14.66
N GLY A 175 -25.35 -11.67 14.80
CA GLY A 175 -24.29 -11.82 13.80
C GLY A 175 -24.51 -10.81 12.67
N GLY A 176 -23.63 -9.82 12.58
CA GLY A 176 -23.71 -8.79 11.54
C GLY A 176 -23.24 -9.27 10.18
N GLU A 177 -23.86 -8.77 9.10
CA GLU A 177 -23.44 -8.98 7.71
C GLU A 177 -22.23 -8.10 7.31
N SER A 178 -21.39 -7.68 8.26
CA SER A 178 -20.20 -6.90 7.93
C SER A 178 -19.22 -7.78 7.15
N LEU A 179 -19.26 -7.68 5.82
CA LEU A 179 -18.47 -8.49 4.89
C LEU A 179 -16.95 -8.37 5.12
N ASN A 180 -16.50 -7.28 5.74
CA ASN A 180 -15.10 -6.99 6.00
C ASN A 180 -14.73 -7.00 7.50
N GLY A 181 -15.71 -7.23 8.39
CA GLY A 181 -15.50 -7.29 9.84
C GLY A 181 -14.94 -6.01 10.46
N GLY A 182 -15.09 -4.85 9.80
CA GLY A 182 -14.53 -3.57 10.23
C GLY A 182 -13.16 -3.21 9.61
N SER A 183 -12.46 -4.17 8.99
CA SER A 183 -11.22 -3.87 8.27
C SER A 183 -11.55 -3.17 6.96
N TRP A 184 -11.11 -1.91 6.78
CA TRP A 184 -11.45 -1.11 5.59
C TRP A 184 -11.07 -1.79 4.27
N CYS A 185 -9.95 -2.53 4.25
CA CYS A 185 -9.45 -3.27 3.11
C CYS A 185 -9.80 -4.78 3.16
N GLY A 186 -10.69 -5.22 4.05
CA GLY A 186 -11.12 -6.61 4.13
C GLY A 186 -11.72 -7.13 2.81
N PRO A 187 -11.78 -8.46 2.60
CA PRO A 187 -11.39 -9.53 3.51
C PRO A 187 -9.87 -9.77 3.55
N PHE A 188 -9.42 -10.73 4.36
CA PHE A 188 -8.04 -11.23 4.37
C PHE A 188 -7.60 -11.69 2.98
N LYS A 189 -6.39 -11.27 2.57
CA LYS A 189 -5.84 -11.64 1.25
C LYS A 189 -5.16 -12.99 1.37
N THR A 190 -5.75 -14.00 0.75
CA THR A 190 -5.19 -15.36 0.71
C THR A 190 -3.98 -15.43 -0.21
N TRP A 191 -3.15 -16.47 -0.07
CA TRP A 191 -2.04 -16.68 -0.99
C TRP A 191 -2.54 -16.88 -2.44
N GLN A 192 -3.73 -17.46 -2.63
CA GLN A 192 -4.36 -17.62 -3.95
C GLN A 192 -4.72 -16.26 -4.56
N THR A 193 -5.33 -15.36 -3.78
CA THR A 193 -5.63 -13.99 -4.23
C THR A 193 -4.38 -13.28 -4.75
N ILE A 194 -3.28 -13.39 -4.00
CA ILE A 194 -1.97 -12.82 -4.35
C ILE A 194 -1.39 -13.51 -5.60
N TYR A 195 -1.46 -14.84 -5.66
CA TYR A 195 -0.87 -15.63 -6.75
C TYR A 195 -1.64 -15.46 -8.06
N ASP A 196 -2.96 -15.32 -8.02
CA ASP A 196 -3.80 -15.25 -9.20
C ASP A 196 -3.81 -13.87 -9.85
N TYR A 197 -3.41 -12.83 -9.12
CA TYR A 197 -3.35 -11.49 -9.65
C TYR A 197 -2.35 -11.38 -10.81
N ASP A 198 -2.82 -10.80 -11.91
CA ASP A 198 -2.01 -10.49 -13.08
C ASP A 198 -1.71 -8.99 -13.04
N ILE A 199 -0.50 -8.66 -12.59
CA ILE A 199 -0.07 -7.28 -12.29
C ILE A 199 -0.13 -6.35 -13.50
N THR A 200 -0.18 -6.91 -14.72
CA THR A 200 -0.27 -6.19 -15.99
C THR A 200 -1.65 -6.30 -16.65
N TYR A 201 -2.66 -6.83 -15.95
CA TYR A 201 -3.99 -7.01 -16.50
C TYR A 201 -4.61 -5.67 -16.95
N GLY A 202 -5.06 -5.63 -18.21
CA GLY A 202 -5.69 -4.45 -18.81
C GLY A 202 -4.70 -3.40 -19.33
N LEU A 203 -3.38 -3.69 -19.29
CA LEU A 203 -2.34 -2.83 -19.86
C LEU A 203 -1.96 -3.29 -21.29
N SER A 204 -1.57 -2.35 -22.13
CA SER A 204 -0.87 -2.63 -23.39
C SER A 204 0.58 -3.09 -23.14
N GLU A 205 1.25 -3.63 -24.16
CA GLU A 205 2.65 -4.06 -24.06
C GLU A 205 3.60 -2.91 -23.67
N ASP A 206 3.34 -1.69 -24.14
CA ASP A 206 4.17 -0.53 -23.80
C ASP A 206 3.91 -0.01 -22.39
N GLU A 207 2.65 -0.06 -21.93
CA GLU A 207 2.27 0.29 -20.56
C GLU A 207 2.81 -0.74 -19.55
N ALA A 208 2.78 -2.02 -19.89
CA ALA A 208 3.33 -3.09 -19.06
C ALA A 208 4.83 -2.90 -18.77
N LYS A 209 5.59 -2.27 -19.67
CA LYS A 209 7.02 -1.95 -19.46
C LYS A 209 7.25 -0.89 -18.38
N LEU A 210 6.23 -0.11 -18.03
CA LEU A 210 6.30 0.88 -16.95
C LEU A 210 6.03 0.27 -15.57
N VAL A 211 5.52 -0.97 -15.50
CA VAL A 211 5.34 -1.70 -14.25
C VAL A 211 6.70 -2.29 -13.82
N LEU A 212 7.26 -1.77 -12.73
CA LEU A 212 8.56 -2.20 -12.22
C LEU A 212 8.49 -3.51 -11.43
N GLY A 213 7.32 -3.82 -10.89
CA GLY A 213 7.08 -4.95 -10.01
C GLY A 213 5.95 -4.64 -9.03
N GLY A 214 5.82 -5.47 -8.00
CA GLY A 214 4.86 -5.27 -6.93
C GLY A 214 5.51 -5.40 -5.56
N GLU A 215 4.85 -4.81 -4.57
CA GLU A 215 5.24 -4.87 -3.17
C GLU A 215 4.02 -5.20 -2.31
N VAL A 216 4.14 -6.22 -1.47
CA VAL A 216 3.14 -6.47 -0.43
C VAL A 216 3.36 -5.51 0.73
N ALA A 217 2.29 -4.88 1.19
CA ALA A 217 2.32 -4.01 2.35
C ALA A 217 1.84 -4.79 3.58
N LEU A 218 2.55 -4.67 4.69
CA LEU A 218 2.04 -5.06 6.00
C LEU A 218 1.98 -3.81 6.86
N TRP A 219 0.83 -3.14 6.85
CA TRP A 219 0.54 -2.11 7.83
C TRP A 219 0.50 -2.71 9.23
N SER A 220 0.85 -1.90 10.23
CA SER A 220 1.30 -2.41 11.53
C SER A 220 0.45 -1.91 12.71
N GLU A 221 -0.77 -1.45 12.46
CA GLU A 221 -1.75 -1.08 13.49
C GLU A 221 -2.01 -2.27 14.42
N GLN A 222 -2.05 -3.48 13.84
CA GLN A 222 -2.23 -4.76 14.54
C GLN A 222 -1.12 -5.77 14.22
N ALA A 223 0.10 -5.29 13.91
CA ALA A 223 1.25 -6.15 13.66
C ALA A 223 2.48 -5.69 14.45
N ASP A 224 3.10 -6.64 15.14
CA ASP A 224 4.33 -6.45 15.88
C ASP A 224 5.21 -7.72 15.71
N PRO A 225 6.38 -7.83 16.37
CA PRO A 225 7.24 -9.01 16.27
C PRO A 225 6.57 -10.35 16.64
N THR A 226 5.44 -10.35 17.33
CA THR A 226 4.73 -11.59 17.72
C THR A 226 3.99 -12.23 16.55
N VAL A 227 3.55 -11.43 15.57
CA VAL A 227 2.76 -11.89 14.42
C VAL A 227 3.43 -11.64 13.07
N LEU A 228 4.51 -10.86 13.03
CA LEU A 228 5.23 -10.47 11.81
C LEU A 228 5.45 -11.63 10.83
N ASP A 229 6.07 -12.71 11.28
CA ASP A 229 6.38 -13.87 10.45
C ASP A 229 5.12 -14.51 9.85
N ALA A 230 4.07 -14.67 10.65
CA ALA A 230 2.83 -15.32 10.22
C ALA A 230 2.02 -14.42 9.26
N ARG A 231 2.12 -13.09 9.42
CA ARG A 231 1.49 -12.13 8.50
C ARG A 231 2.20 -12.10 7.15
N ILE A 232 3.53 -12.08 7.14
CA ILE A 232 4.31 -12.04 5.90
C ILE A 232 4.29 -13.41 5.19
N TRP A 233 4.53 -14.49 5.94
CA TRP A 233 4.80 -15.80 5.35
C TRP A 233 3.68 -16.81 5.60
N PRO A 234 3.29 -17.61 4.59
CA PRO A 234 3.96 -17.78 3.29
C PRO A 234 3.34 -16.94 2.16
N ARG A 235 2.38 -16.06 2.44
CA ARG A 235 1.66 -15.26 1.43
C ARG A 235 2.58 -14.46 0.52
N THR A 236 3.62 -13.84 1.05
CA THR A 236 4.63 -13.12 0.25
C THR A 236 5.40 -14.02 -0.71
N SER A 237 5.52 -15.33 -0.42
CA SER A 237 6.15 -16.27 -1.37
C SER A 237 5.30 -16.53 -2.60
N ALA A 238 3.97 -16.38 -2.50
CA ALA A 238 3.11 -16.42 -3.68
C ALA A 238 3.45 -15.26 -4.62
N MET A 239 3.53 -14.02 -4.11
CA MET A 239 3.96 -12.87 -4.92
C MET A 239 5.38 -13.06 -5.47
N ALA A 240 6.30 -13.62 -4.67
CA ALA A 240 7.67 -13.86 -5.12
C ALA A 240 7.71 -14.77 -6.36
N GLU A 241 6.92 -15.85 -6.39
CA GLU A 241 6.86 -16.74 -7.56
C GLU A 241 6.24 -16.04 -8.78
N THR A 242 5.17 -15.26 -8.58
CA THR A 242 4.49 -14.57 -9.68
C THR A 242 5.35 -13.48 -10.33
N LEU A 243 6.09 -12.71 -9.54
CA LEU A 243 6.98 -11.68 -10.05
C LEU A 243 8.30 -12.24 -10.59
N TRP A 244 8.71 -13.43 -10.16
CA TRP A 244 9.94 -14.07 -10.63
C TRP A 244 9.74 -14.87 -11.93
N SER A 245 8.69 -15.69 -11.99
CA SER A 245 8.47 -16.65 -13.10
C SER A 245 7.05 -16.65 -13.66
N GLY A 246 6.18 -15.76 -13.20
CA GLY A 246 4.78 -15.72 -13.59
C GLY A 246 3.92 -16.79 -12.90
N ASN A 247 2.62 -16.66 -13.07
CA ASN A 247 1.60 -17.59 -12.56
C ASN A 247 0.96 -18.46 -13.65
N ARG A 248 1.60 -18.58 -14.81
CA ARG A 248 1.12 -19.33 -15.96
C ARG A 248 2.07 -20.48 -16.33
N ASP A 249 1.52 -21.55 -16.89
CA ASP A 249 2.27 -22.65 -17.48
C ASP A 249 2.75 -22.34 -18.91
N GLU A 250 3.39 -23.31 -19.57
CA GLU A 250 3.88 -23.21 -20.96
C GLU A 250 2.75 -22.99 -21.99
N TYR A 251 1.50 -23.26 -21.61
CA TYR A 251 0.30 -23.06 -22.44
C TYR A 251 -0.45 -21.77 -22.10
N GLY A 252 0.09 -20.95 -21.18
CA GLY A 252 -0.52 -19.69 -20.75
C GLY A 252 -1.69 -19.84 -19.77
N LYS A 253 -1.94 -21.04 -19.23
CA LYS A 253 -3.01 -21.29 -18.25
C LYS A 253 -2.51 -20.99 -16.83
N LYS A 254 -3.40 -20.51 -15.96
CA LYS A 254 -3.07 -20.30 -14.53
C LYS A 254 -2.73 -21.63 -13.88
N ARG A 255 -1.61 -21.69 -13.16
CA ARG A 255 -1.06 -22.91 -12.52
C ARG A 255 -1.17 -22.90 -10.99
N SER A 256 -2.20 -22.25 -10.48
CA SER A 256 -2.41 -22.00 -9.04
C SER A 256 -2.73 -23.29 -8.28
N ALA A 257 -3.40 -24.25 -8.93
CA ALA A 257 -3.63 -25.58 -8.37
C ALA A 257 -2.30 -26.28 -8.00
N GLU A 258 -1.34 -26.31 -8.92
CA GLU A 258 -0.01 -26.89 -8.70
C GLU A 258 0.84 -26.09 -7.71
N ALA A 259 0.61 -24.77 -7.62
CA ALA A 259 1.33 -23.89 -6.69
C ALA A 259 1.04 -24.25 -5.23
N THR A 260 -0.12 -24.84 -4.92
CA THR A 260 -0.50 -25.27 -3.56
C THR A 260 0.52 -26.24 -2.97
N ASP A 261 0.93 -27.26 -3.73
CA ASP A 261 1.87 -28.28 -3.25
C ASP A 261 3.27 -27.69 -3.05
N ARG A 262 3.74 -26.86 -3.99
CA ARG A 262 5.02 -26.14 -3.89
C ARG A 262 5.04 -25.21 -2.67
N LEU A 263 3.97 -24.45 -2.45
CA LEU A 263 3.89 -23.50 -1.36
C LEU A 263 3.82 -24.20 0.00
N ASN A 264 3.11 -25.31 0.12
CA ASN A 264 3.14 -26.14 1.32
C ASN A 264 4.56 -26.60 1.64
N GLU A 265 5.26 -27.18 0.66
CA GLU A 265 6.64 -27.64 0.82
C GLU A 265 7.59 -26.50 1.22
N TRP A 266 7.48 -25.36 0.55
CA TRP A 266 8.23 -24.15 0.85
C TRP A 266 7.97 -23.62 2.27
N ARG A 267 6.71 -23.62 2.70
CA ARG A 267 6.32 -23.25 4.07
C ARG A 267 6.95 -24.19 5.11
N TYR A 268 7.02 -25.50 4.86
CA TYR A 268 7.75 -26.42 5.77
C TYR A 268 9.25 -26.10 5.83
N ARG A 269 9.86 -25.76 4.69
CA ARG A 269 11.28 -25.35 4.65
C ARG A 269 11.53 -24.05 5.42
N MET A 270 10.59 -23.11 5.39
CA MET A 270 10.68 -21.89 6.21
C MET A 270 10.62 -22.20 7.71
N VAL A 271 9.64 -23.00 8.12
CA VAL A 271 9.45 -23.38 9.52
C VAL A 271 10.66 -24.15 10.06
N SER A 272 11.25 -25.05 9.26
CA SER A 272 12.47 -25.76 9.67
C SER A 272 13.70 -24.85 9.80
N ARG A 273 13.65 -23.64 9.25
CA ARG A 273 14.68 -22.58 9.37
C ARG A 273 14.35 -21.52 10.43
N GLY A 274 13.28 -21.71 11.20
CA GLY A 274 12.90 -20.82 12.30
C GLY A 274 11.94 -19.69 11.95
N VAL A 275 11.48 -19.59 10.70
CA VAL A 275 10.44 -18.62 10.30
C VAL A 275 9.07 -19.14 10.71
N LYS A 276 8.31 -18.37 11.49
CA LYS A 276 6.98 -18.77 12.01
C LYS A 276 5.87 -18.59 10.97
N ALA A 277 6.04 -19.19 9.79
CA ALA A 277 5.10 -19.07 8.68
C ALA A 277 3.74 -19.73 8.98
N GLU A 278 2.65 -19.06 8.60
CA GLU A 278 1.28 -19.53 8.77
C GLU A 278 1.03 -20.85 8.00
N PRO A 279 0.29 -21.83 8.56
CA PRO A 279 -0.15 -22.98 7.80
C PRO A 279 -1.23 -22.60 6.78
N ILE A 280 -1.14 -23.12 5.55
CA ILE A 280 -2.13 -22.81 4.49
C ILE A 280 -3.16 -23.91 4.27
N GLN A 281 -2.92 -25.12 4.78
CA GLN A 281 -3.82 -26.27 4.69
C GLN A 281 -3.66 -27.20 5.89
N PRO A 282 -4.68 -28.02 6.21
CA PRO A 282 -4.50 -29.16 7.11
C PRO A 282 -3.36 -30.07 6.68
N LEU A 283 -2.62 -30.64 7.65
CA LEU A 283 -1.53 -31.59 7.39
C LEU A 283 -1.98 -32.80 6.54
N TRP A 284 -3.25 -33.19 6.63
CA TRP A 284 -3.80 -34.26 5.80
C TRP A 284 -3.74 -33.93 4.31
N CYS A 285 -4.01 -32.68 3.91
CA CYS A 285 -3.94 -32.26 2.50
C CYS A 285 -2.53 -32.38 1.95
N VAL A 286 -1.54 -31.98 2.75
CA VAL A 286 -0.12 -32.10 2.39
C VAL A 286 0.29 -33.57 2.20
N ARG A 287 -0.28 -34.48 3.00
CA ARG A 287 0.00 -35.93 2.92
C ARG A 287 -0.82 -36.65 1.85
N ASN A 288 -1.86 -36.01 1.31
CA ASN A 288 -2.76 -36.57 0.29
C ASN A 288 -2.99 -35.52 -0.81
N PRO A 289 -1.98 -35.26 -1.66
CA PRO A 289 -2.06 -34.22 -2.70
C PRO A 289 -3.28 -34.39 -3.60
N GLY A 290 -3.90 -33.27 -3.97
CA GLY A 290 -5.11 -33.22 -4.80
C GLY A 290 -6.44 -33.52 -4.06
N MET A 291 -6.41 -34.23 -2.93
CA MET A 291 -7.62 -34.63 -2.21
C MET A 291 -8.33 -33.50 -1.45
N CYS A 292 -7.71 -32.31 -1.38
CA CYS A 292 -8.29 -31.10 -0.82
C CYS A 292 -8.64 -30.05 -1.88
N ASN A 293 -8.58 -30.40 -3.16
CA ASN A 293 -8.97 -29.49 -4.23
C ASN A 293 -10.49 -29.34 -4.25
N ALA A 294 -10.98 -28.11 -4.39
CA ALA A 294 -12.42 -27.85 -4.52
C ALA A 294 -12.98 -28.30 -5.88
N VAL A 295 -12.11 -28.45 -6.88
CA VAL A 295 -12.44 -28.88 -8.24
C VAL A 295 -11.37 -29.89 -8.67
N GLU A 296 -11.78 -31.01 -9.27
CA GLU A 296 -10.82 -31.96 -9.85
C GLU A 296 -10.07 -31.29 -11.02
N SER A 297 -8.76 -31.47 -11.07
CA SER A 297 -7.96 -31.05 -12.23
C SER A 297 -8.37 -31.90 -13.43
N SER A 298 -8.97 -31.27 -14.43
CA SER A 298 -9.26 -31.87 -15.75
C SER A 298 -7.99 -32.06 -16.57
#